data_AF-D9S3R9-F1
#
_entry.id   AF-D9S3R9-F1
#
_cell.length_a   1.000
_cell.length_b   1.000
_cell.length_c   1.000
_cell.angle_alpha   90.00
_cell.angle_beta   90.00
_cell.angle_gamma   90.00
#
_symmetry.space_group_name_H-M   'P 1'
#
loop_
_entity.id
_entity.type
_entity.pdbx_description
1 polymer ?
#
loop_
_entity_poly.entity_id
_entity_poly.type
_entity_poly.pdbx_seq_one_letter_code
_entity_poly.pdbx_strand_id
1 'polypeptide(L)' 'MKPTKVILNPALARKLVKKGFKIVDLKPHKQNHFATVFVFENSPELQKVLEMYENL' A
#
# COMPACT_ATOMS: atom_id res chain seq x y z
N MET A 1 9.76 14.66 5.85
CA MET A 1 9.04 13.36 5.91
C MET A 1 8.41 13.13 4.55
N LYS A 2 8.65 11.99 3.89
CA LYS A 2 8.02 11.70 2.59
C LYS A 2 6.54 11.34 2.80
N PRO A 3 5.64 11.70 1.87
CA PRO A 3 4.23 11.30 1.97
C PRO A 3 4.10 9.77 1.91
N THR A 4 3.06 9.23 2.54
CA THR A 4 2.82 7.78 2.61
C THR A 4 1.40 7.42 2.19
N LYS A 5 1.22 6.22 1.64
CA LYS A 5 -0.10 5.68 1.26
C LYS A 5 -0.37 4.39 2.02
N VAL A 6 -1.58 4.26 2.55
CA VAL A 6 -2.04 3.07 3.25
C VAL A 6 -2.77 2.14 2.28
N ILE A 7 -2.39 0.87 2.27
CA ILE A 7 -3.03 -0.20 1.51
C ILE A 7 -3.46 -1.29 2.50
N LEU A 8 -4.74 -1.65 2.46
CA LEU A 8 -5.31 -2.68 3.35
C LEU A 8 -5.45 -4.04 2.66
N ASN A 9 -5.51 -4.06 1.33
CA ASN A 9 -5.67 -5.28 0.56
C ASN A 9 -4.31 -6.01 0.45
N PRO A 10 -4.13 -7.22 1.04
CA PRO A 10 -2.85 -7.93 1.00
C PRO A 10 -2.44 -8.37 -0.41
N ALA A 11 -3.42 -8.67 -1.29
CA ALA A 11 -3.13 -9.06 -2.66
C ALA A 11 -2.59 -7.87 -3.47
N LEU A 12 -3.15 -6.68 -3.28
CA LEU A 12 -2.62 -5.45 -3.90
C LEU A 12 -1.23 -5.11 -3.33
N ALA A 13 -1.07 -5.16 -2.00
CA ALA A 13 0.23 -4.91 -1.36
C ALA A 13 1.33 -5.84 -1.92
N ARG A 14 1.03 -7.15 -2.07
CA ARG A 14 1.95 -8.11 -2.68
C ARG A 14 2.30 -7.77 -4.13
N LYS A 15 1.33 -7.30 -4.93
CA LYS A 15 1.58 -6.86 -6.32
C LYS A 15 2.49 -5.63 -6.35
N LEU A 16 2.29 -4.67 -5.45
CA LEU A 16 3.09 -3.44 -5.35
C LEU A 16 4.55 -3.76 -4.96
N VAL A 17 4.75 -4.64 -3.98
CA VAL A 17 6.09 -5.12 -3.59
C VAL A 17 6.81 -5.78 -4.77
N LYS A 18 6.12 -6.65 -5.53
CA LYS A 18 6.68 -7.27 -6.73
C LYS A 18 7.05 -6.28 -7.84
N LYS A 19 6.38 -5.12 -7.88
CA LYS A 19 6.68 -4.01 -8.81
C LYS A 19 7.80 -3.09 -8.32
N GLY A 20 8.37 -3.34 -7.14
CA GLY A 20 9.47 -2.56 -6.57
C GLY A 20 9.04 -1.39 -5.68
N PHE A 21 7.75 -1.24 -5.37
CA PHE A 21 7.31 -0.19 -4.44
C PHE A 21 7.71 -0.52 -3.01
N LYS A 22 8.27 0.47 -2.31
CA LYS A 22 8.83 0.31 -0.99
C LYS A 22 7.76 0.42 0.10
N ILE A 23 7.67 -0.61 0.93
CA ILE A 23 6.98 -0.55 2.22
C ILE A 23 7.87 0.23 3.19
N VAL A 24 7.30 1.24 3.83
CA VAL A 24 7.98 2.06 4.85
C VAL A 24 7.55 1.68 6.26
N ASP A 25 6.38 1.04 6.42
CA ASP A 25 5.86 0.59 7.72
C ASP A 25 4.82 -0.55 7.55
N LEU A 26 4.70 -1.38 8.59
CA LEU A 26 3.74 -2.46 8.73
C LEU A 26 3.14 -2.39 10.13
N LYS A 27 1.81 -2.31 10.23
CA LYS A 27 1.13 -2.20 11.52
C LYS A 27 -0.15 -3.03 11.58
N PRO A 28 -0.58 -3.47 12.77
CA PRO A 28 -1.89 -4.10 12.92
C PRO A 28 -3.01 -3.10 12.62
N HIS A 29 -4.12 -3.59 12.06
CA HIS A 29 -5.32 -2.78 11.87
C HIS A 29 -6.00 -2.51 13.22
N LYS A 30 -6.32 -1.25 13.50
CA LYS A 30 -6.83 -0.80 14.83
C LYS A 30 -8.07 -1.53 15.32
N GLN A 31 -8.94 -1.95 14.41
CA GLN A 31 -10.21 -2.63 14.75
C GLN A 31 -10.15 -4.15 14.56
N ASN A 32 -9.20 -4.64 13.76
CA ASN A 32 -9.07 -6.06 13.45
C ASN A 32 -7.60 -6.44 13.57
N HIS A 33 -7.20 -6.92 14.74
CA HIS A 33 -5.79 -7.19 15.02
C HIS A 33 -5.21 -8.35 14.19
N PHE A 34 -6.05 -9.14 13.52
CA PHE A 34 -5.62 -10.17 12.56
C PHE A 34 -5.30 -9.60 11.16
N ALA A 35 -5.72 -8.37 10.87
CA ALA A 35 -5.43 -7.69 9.61
C ALA A 35 -4.16 -6.84 9.69
N THR A 36 -3.37 -6.84 8.63
CA THR A 36 -2.16 -6.03 8.49
C THR A 36 -2.42 -4.81 7.61
N VAL A 37 -1.94 -3.65 8.05
CA VAL A 37 -1.93 -2.40 7.29
C VAL A 37 -0.55 -2.23 6.66
N PHE A 38 -0.53 -2.09 5.34
CA PHE A 38 0.70 -1.89 4.58
C PHE A 38 0.88 -0.42 4.25
N VAL A 39 1.98 0.19 4.70
CA VAL A 39 2.27 1.60 4.46
C VAL A 39 3.39 1.71 3.43
N PHE A 40 3.11 2.33 2.29
CA PHE A 40 4.06 2.54 1.21
C PHE A 40 4.52 3.99 1.13
N GLU A 41 5.72 4.21 0.59
CA GLU A 41 6.15 5.54 0.15
C GLU A 41 5.19 6.03 -0.97
N ASN A 42 4.61 7.22 -0.81
CA ASN A 42 3.66 7.78 -1.77
C ASN A 42 4.39 8.50 -2.90
N SER A 43 4.88 7.73 -3.87
CA SER A 43 5.50 8.28 -5.09
C SER A 43 4.45 8.58 -6.18
N PRO A 44 4.74 9.47 -7.15
CA PRO A 44 3.86 9.70 -8.30
C PRO A 44 3.56 8.42 -9.11
N GLU A 45 4.53 7.52 -9.22
CA GLU A 45 4.36 6.22 -9.90
C GLU A 45 3.37 5.32 -9.17
N LEU A 46 3.38 5.34 -7.83
CA LEU A 46 2.42 4.59 -7.04
C LEU A 46 1.00 5.10 -7.28
N GLN A 47 0.81 6.42 -7.34
CA GLN A 47 -0.51 7.02 -7.58
C GLN A 47 -1.07 6.59 -8.93
N LYS A 48 -0.27 6.69 -9.99
CA LYS A 48 -0.67 6.22 -11.34
C LYS A 48 -1.09 4.74 -11.33
N VAL A 49 -0.35 3.89 -10.62
CA VAL A 49 -0.69 2.46 -10.52
C VAL A 49 -2.01 2.26 -9.79
N LEU A 50 -2.26 3.01 -8.70
CA LEU A 50 -3.50 2.91 -7.94
C LEU A 50 -4.71 3.40 -8.73
N GLU A 51 -4.57 4.49 -9.49
CA GLU A 51 -5.62 5.00 -10.39
C GLU A 51 -6.04 3.95 -11.44
N MET A 52 -5.11 3.13 -11.92
CA MET A 52 -5.45 2.03 -12.83
C MET A 52 -6.26 0.91 -12.15
N TYR A 53 -6.14 0.74 -10.83
CA TYR A 53 -6.87 -0.27 -10.06
C TYR A 53 -8.21 0.21 -9.53
N GLU A 54 -8.40 1.53 -9.34
CA GLU A 54 -9.69 2.11 -8.92
C GLU A 54 -10.71 2.20 -10.08
N ASN A 55 -10.25 2.11 -11.34
CA ASN A 55 -11.09 2.15 -12.54
C ASN A 55 -11.45 0.74 -13.09
N LEU A 56 -11.25 -0.31 -12.31
CA LEU A 56 -11.62 -1.70 -12.61
C LEU A 56 -12.78 -2.16 -11.71
#